data_AF-A0A916HAG9-F1
#
_entry.id   AF-A0A916HAG9-F1
#
_cell.length_a   1.000
_cell.length_b   1.000
_cell.length_c   1.000
_cell.angle_alpha   90.00
_cell.angle_beta   90.00
_cell.angle_gamma   90.00
#
_symmetry.space_group_name_H-M   'P 1'
#
loop_
_entity.id
_entity.type
_entity.pdbx_description
1 polymer ?
#
loop_
_entity_poly.entity_id
_entity_poly.type
_entity_poly.pdbx_seq_one_letter_code
_entity_poly.pdbx_strand_id
1 'polypeptide(L)'
;MRIALALCAFLLSFASGLSAQPVKPACIWDPSPNYTAGRSATIDTVVIHTTEGGYSGAVSWLKNPSAGASAHYVIKEDGTQITQLVADSNTSWHATYYHSRSIGIECAGYAGQASTWTQGILPKLYDLVAWLCYTYNVQAVHPGGTAGSSSAQPYTGVGLVGHYQIQPWNRSDPGAYFDWNTFVTEVNNRLNPGGGNDIIIDNVDAGYSVNSGSWSSGTSAAGKYGADYRFMGTAASATGESEWRPNIQTTGTYEVAVYYPQGTNRAPDAPFTVDHANGSNTYQVNQQTNGGAWYVLGNFAFFSGTGGAVYLRNNATTGFVVLADAVRFRFLSAAPAPSAPTGLAATAQSPTSVQFNWNWATWSDGFWLDIAQSAADLSGQTGTFANYYAGQATTYTWAGLTPNTTYYWRVYAFNTQGGNHGYPTPTSVTTPPNTGTAPTISSVTPNPATLGAVLTIDGTNLTGATVSIGGQAQSITSQSATQLIMPVHAATPTGAQTVVVTTAQGSANTGITINAPSAGVPLI
;
A
#
# COMPACT_ATOMS: atom_id res chain seq x y z
N MET A 1 22.44 31.28 30.21
CA MET A 1 21.32 32.25 30.36
C MET A 1 20.71 32.40 28.96
N ARG A 2 19.55 31.85 28.57
CA ARG A 2 18.33 31.28 29.20
C ARG A 2 17.97 30.02 28.38
N ILE A 3 17.94 28.80 28.92
CA ILE A 3 16.79 28.09 29.54
C ILE A 3 15.43 28.39 28.89
N ALA A 4 14.90 27.42 28.14
CA ALA A 4 13.48 27.16 28.00
C ALA A 4 13.27 25.65 28.11
N LEU A 5 12.75 25.26 29.28
CA LEU A 5 12.42 23.92 29.73
C LEU A 5 11.01 23.60 29.22
N ALA A 6 10.85 22.64 28.32
CA ALA A 6 9.55 22.03 28.04
C ALA A 6 9.52 20.65 28.70
N LEU A 7 9.15 20.64 29.97
CA LEU A 7 8.72 19.42 30.67
C LEU A 7 7.36 19.04 30.06
N CYS A 8 7.35 18.03 29.19
CA CYS A 8 6.12 17.31 28.87
C CYS A 8 6.31 15.88 29.39
N ALA A 9 5.76 15.63 30.57
CA ALA A 9 5.68 14.30 31.15
C ALA A 9 4.74 13.45 30.28
N PHE A 10 5.29 12.62 29.40
CA PHE A 10 4.53 11.54 28.81
C PHE A 10 4.62 10.33 29.74
N LEU A 11 3.49 10.01 30.36
CA LEU A 11 3.28 8.79 31.12
C LEU A 11 3.80 7.58 30.33
N LEU A 12 4.61 6.75 30.98
CA LEU A 12 4.88 5.39 30.52
C LEU A 12 3.55 4.64 30.41
N SER A 13 3.07 4.42 29.18
CA SER A 13 2.20 3.29 28.89
C SER A 13 3.08 2.16 28.38
N PHE A 14 3.44 1.23 29.26
CA PHE A 14 3.80 -0.12 28.84
C PHE A 14 2.54 -0.76 28.26
N ALA A 15 2.27 -0.53 26.98
CA ALA A 15 1.48 -1.45 26.19
C ALA A 15 2.45 -2.54 25.75
N SER A 16 2.47 -3.65 26.48
CA SER A 16 3.00 -4.90 25.98
C SER A 16 2.37 -5.17 24.61
N GLY A 17 3.19 -5.10 23.56
CA GLY A 17 2.78 -5.41 22.20
C GLY A 17 2.46 -6.90 22.12
N LEU A 18 1.21 -7.27 22.40
CA LEU A 18 0.66 -8.51 21.91
C LEU A 18 0.47 -8.37 20.39
N SER A 19 0.78 -9.44 19.65
CA SER A 19 0.36 -9.68 18.26
C SER A 19 -1.01 -9.04 17.97
N ALA A 20 -1.19 -8.41 16.80
CA ALA A 20 -2.51 -7.91 16.41
C ALA A 20 -3.45 -9.11 16.29
N GLN A 21 -4.26 -9.31 17.32
CA GLN A 21 -5.14 -10.47 17.40
C GLN A 21 -6.20 -10.40 16.32
N PRO A 22 -6.60 -11.55 15.74
CA PRO A 22 -7.77 -11.57 14.86
C PRO A 22 -8.93 -10.87 15.58
N VAL A 23 -9.62 -9.97 14.90
CA VAL A 23 -10.74 -9.21 15.49
C VAL A 23 -12.02 -10.00 15.29
N LYS A 24 -12.84 -10.13 16.35
CA LYS A 24 -14.17 -10.74 16.22
C LYS A 24 -14.97 -9.98 15.16
N PRO A 25 -15.50 -10.64 14.11
CA PRO A 25 -16.39 -10.00 13.17
C PRO A 25 -17.62 -9.41 13.85
N ALA A 26 -18.16 -8.32 13.31
CA ALA A 26 -19.42 -7.76 13.79
C ALA A 26 -20.53 -8.83 13.72
N CYS A 27 -21.14 -9.10 14.87
CA CYS A 27 -22.23 -10.06 15.01
C CYS A 27 -23.46 -9.34 15.54
N ILE A 28 -24.64 -9.67 15.00
CA ILE A 28 -25.91 -9.29 15.60
C ILE A 28 -26.23 -10.30 16.69
N TRP A 29 -26.46 -9.82 17.91
CA TRP A 29 -26.93 -10.65 19.01
C TRP A 29 -28.44 -10.85 18.88
N ASP A 30 -28.86 -12.11 18.68
CA ASP A 30 -30.28 -12.48 18.61
C ASP A 30 -30.52 -13.81 19.34
N PRO A 31 -30.63 -13.80 20.66
CA PRO A 31 -30.45 -15.00 21.48
C PRO A 31 -31.49 -16.10 21.22
N SER A 32 -31.01 -17.35 21.21
CA SER A 32 -31.83 -18.55 21.31
C SER A 32 -32.01 -18.96 22.77
N PRO A 33 -33.21 -19.43 23.18
CA PRO A 33 -33.43 -20.03 24.48
C PRO A 33 -32.88 -21.47 24.59
N ASN A 34 -32.47 -22.07 23.47
CA ASN A 34 -32.01 -23.46 23.42
C ASN A 34 -30.52 -23.55 23.76
N TYR A 35 -30.16 -23.52 25.04
CA TYR A 35 -28.77 -23.74 25.46
C TYR A 35 -28.70 -24.29 26.87
N THR A 36 -27.57 -24.91 27.21
CA THR A 36 -27.22 -25.20 28.60
C THR A 36 -26.33 -24.08 29.10
N ALA A 37 -26.68 -23.49 30.26
CA ALA A 37 -25.89 -22.42 30.85
C ALA A 37 -24.50 -22.94 31.27
N GLY A 38 -23.45 -22.19 30.92
CA GLY A 38 -22.07 -22.58 31.14
C GLY A 38 -21.58 -23.71 30.21
N ARG A 39 -20.37 -24.19 30.50
CA ARG A 39 -19.71 -25.30 29.81
C ARG A 39 -19.09 -26.25 30.82
N SER A 40 -19.16 -27.54 30.54
CA SER A 40 -18.50 -28.59 31.31
C SER A 40 -17.13 -28.99 30.76
N ALA A 41 -16.70 -28.41 29.63
CA ALA A 41 -15.42 -28.67 29.00
C ALA A 41 -14.83 -27.38 28.40
N THR A 42 -13.52 -27.36 28.21
CA THR A 42 -12.83 -26.30 27.47
C THR A 42 -13.20 -26.35 25.99
N ILE A 43 -13.30 -25.19 25.35
CA ILE A 43 -13.46 -25.12 23.90
C ILE A 43 -12.16 -25.55 23.26
N ASP A 44 -12.18 -26.65 22.50
CA ASP A 44 -11.03 -27.17 21.75
C ASP A 44 -11.36 -27.48 20.28
N THR A 45 -12.60 -27.19 19.88
CA THR A 45 -13.14 -27.57 18.57
C THR A 45 -14.09 -26.50 18.02
N VAL A 46 -14.04 -26.24 16.72
CA VAL A 46 -15.08 -25.51 15.97
C VAL A 46 -15.74 -26.48 14.99
N VAL A 47 -17.07 -26.59 15.04
CA VAL A 47 -17.85 -27.46 14.16
C VAL A 47 -18.53 -26.63 13.08
N ILE A 48 -18.28 -26.97 11.82
CA ILE A 48 -18.87 -26.31 10.65
C ILE A 48 -20.10 -27.08 10.20
N HIS A 49 -21.22 -26.37 10.05
CA HIS A 49 -22.53 -26.88 9.64
C HIS A 49 -23.03 -26.14 8.40
N THR A 50 -23.95 -26.77 7.67
CA THR A 50 -24.89 -26.10 6.77
C THR A 50 -26.30 -26.23 7.32
N THR A 51 -27.11 -25.19 7.15
CA THR A 51 -28.45 -25.14 7.77
C THR A 51 -29.50 -26.01 7.08
N GLU A 52 -29.19 -26.58 5.91
CA GLU A 52 -30.15 -27.23 5.01
C GLU A 52 -31.37 -26.35 4.70
N GLY A 53 -31.10 -25.06 4.43
CA GLY A 53 -32.11 -24.04 4.27
C GLY A 53 -31.53 -22.64 4.21
N GLY A 54 -32.41 -21.63 4.17
CA GLY A 54 -31.99 -20.23 4.15
C GLY A 54 -31.81 -19.61 5.54
N TYR A 55 -31.04 -18.54 5.62
CA TYR A 55 -30.62 -17.85 6.84
C TYR A 55 -31.79 -17.46 7.76
N SER A 56 -32.83 -16.84 7.21
CA SER A 56 -33.97 -16.38 8.02
C SER A 56 -34.74 -17.56 8.64
N GLY A 57 -34.87 -18.65 7.90
CA GLY A 57 -35.48 -19.89 8.39
C GLY A 57 -34.62 -20.54 9.47
N ALA A 58 -33.30 -20.59 9.28
CA ALA A 58 -32.37 -21.15 10.24
C ALA A 58 -32.37 -20.38 11.57
N VAL A 59 -32.26 -19.05 11.53
CA VAL A 59 -32.34 -18.21 12.74
C VAL A 59 -33.68 -18.40 13.47
N SER A 60 -34.80 -18.42 12.73
CA SER A 60 -36.12 -18.66 13.32
C SER A 60 -36.22 -20.05 13.95
N TRP A 61 -35.69 -21.08 13.30
CA TRP A 61 -35.75 -22.47 13.78
C TRP A 61 -34.89 -22.67 15.02
N LEU A 62 -33.64 -22.20 15.00
CA LEU A 62 -32.69 -22.37 16.10
C LEU A 62 -33.10 -21.59 17.36
N LYS A 63 -34.00 -20.60 17.23
CA LYS A 63 -34.61 -19.88 18.36
C LYS A 63 -35.92 -20.48 18.85
N ASN A 64 -36.51 -21.44 18.14
CA ASN A 64 -37.75 -22.09 18.55
C ASN A 64 -37.47 -23.07 19.71
N PRO A 65 -38.06 -22.90 20.90
CA PRO A 65 -37.87 -23.82 22.03
C PRO A 65 -38.18 -25.29 21.70
N SER A 66 -39.14 -25.53 20.79
CA SER A 66 -39.55 -26.87 20.39
C SER A 66 -38.57 -27.54 19.42
N ALA A 67 -37.60 -26.82 18.85
CA ALA A 67 -36.62 -27.38 17.94
C ALA A 67 -35.61 -28.31 18.66
N GLY A 68 -35.35 -28.05 19.95
CA GLY A 68 -34.37 -28.82 20.73
C GLY A 68 -32.94 -28.73 20.16
N ALA A 69 -32.63 -27.69 19.39
CA ALA A 69 -31.36 -27.48 18.72
C ALA A 69 -30.99 -25.98 18.70
N SER A 70 -29.71 -25.70 18.64
CA SER A 70 -29.16 -24.34 18.48
C SER A 70 -27.71 -24.40 17.99
N ALA A 71 -27.21 -23.29 17.46
CA ALA A 71 -25.81 -23.06 17.18
C ALA A 71 -25.34 -21.78 17.87
N HIS A 72 -24.02 -21.53 17.91
CA HIS A 72 -23.51 -20.27 18.44
C HIS A 72 -23.67 -19.16 17.42
N TYR A 73 -23.34 -19.44 16.16
CA TYR A 73 -23.34 -18.46 15.07
C TYR A 73 -24.09 -18.98 13.85
N VAL A 74 -24.75 -18.07 13.12
CA VAL A 74 -25.34 -18.31 11.80
C VAL A 74 -24.81 -17.25 10.82
N ILE A 75 -24.31 -17.68 9.66
CA ILE A 75 -23.80 -16.79 8.59
C ILE A 75 -24.81 -16.77 7.44
N LYS A 76 -25.17 -15.57 6.99
CA LYS A 76 -26.11 -15.34 5.87
C LYS A 76 -25.47 -15.67 4.52
N GLU A 77 -26.28 -16.12 3.55
CA GLU A 77 -25.87 -16.62 2.21
C GLU A 77 -24.99 -15.63 1.42
N ASP A 78 -25.23 -14.34 1.61
CA ASP A 78 -24.52 -13.24 0.94
C ASP A 78 -23.30 -12.72 1.74
N GLY A 79 -23.02 -13.26 2.93
CA GLY A 79 -21.93 -12.82 3.79
C GLY A 79 -22.13 -11.45 4.44
N THR A 80 -23.30 -10.82 4.29
CA THR A 80 -23.55 -9.47 4.83
C THR A 80 -23.76 -9.45 6.34
N GLN A 81 -24.07 -10.61 6.94
CA GLN A 81 -24.44 -10.72 8.34
C GLN A 81 -23.97 -12.02 8.99
N ILE A 82 -23.48 -11.90 10.23
CA ILE A 82 -23.34 -13.00 11.18
C ILE A 82 -24.29 -12.71 12.34
N THR A 83 -25.08 -13.70 12.75
CA THR A 83 -25.91 -13.61 13.96
C THR A 83 -25.41 -14.59 15.00
N GLN A 84 -25.19 -14.10 16.21
CA GLN A 84 -24.85 -14.91 17.36
C GLN A 84 -26.12 -15.22 18.15
N LEU A 85 -26.45 -16.51 18.28
CA LEU A 85 -27.65 -17.02 18.96
C LEU A 85 -27.35 -17.50 20.38
N VAL A 86 -26.15 -18.03 20.63
CA VAL A 86 -25.73 -18.52 21.95
C VAL A 86 -24.38 -17.91 22.27
N ALA A 87 -24.23 -17.40 23.50
CA ALA A 87 -22.97 -16.85 23.98
C ALA A 87 -21.91 -17.96 24.05
N ASP A 88 -20.66 -17.66 23.71
CA ASP A 88 -19.59 -18.66 23.67
C ASP A 88 -19.33 -19.31 25.04
N SER A 89 -19.65 -18.63 26.14
CA SER A 89 -19.56 -19.15 27.51
C SER A 89 -20.64 -20.20 27.85
N ASN A 90 -21.67 -20.33 27.03
CA ASN A 90 -22.76 -21.30 27.17
C ASN A 90 -22.60 -22.44 26.15
N THR A 91 -23.33 -23.53 26.37
CA THR A 91 -23.31 -24.72 25.52
C THR A 91 -24.52 -24.72 24.58
N SER A 92 -24.31 -24.47 23.28
CA SER A 92 -25.36 -24.67 22.26
C SER A 92 -25.59 -26.16 21.95
N TRP A 93 -26.74 -26.50 21.37
CA TRP A 93 -27.17 -27.87 21.10
C TRP A 93 -27.09 -28.22 19.60
N HIS A 94 -25.88 -28.34 19.05
CA HIS A 94 -25.61 -28.53 17.61
C HIS A 94 -25.00 -29.89 17.20
N ALA A 95 -24.29 -30.60 18.08
CA ALA A 95 -23.40 -31.72 17.73
C ALA A 95 -23.26 -32.81 18.82
N THR A 96 -24.34 -33.17 19.52
CA THR A 96 -24.38 -34.22 20.55
C THR A 96 -23.27 -34.13 21.61
N TYR A 97 -22.38 -35.12 21.71
CA TYR A 97 -21.32 -35.18 22.71
C TYR A 97 -20.19 -34.16 22.48
N TYR A 98 -20.22 -33.40 21.37
CA TYR A 98 -19.34 -32.27 21.15
C TYR A 98 -19.89 -30.94 21.69
N HIS A 99 -21.15 -30.86 22.13
CA HIS A 99 -21.78 -29.61 22.58
C HIS A 99 -20.90 -28.80 23.55
N SER A 100 -20.43 -29.44 24.63
CA SER A 100 -19.74 -28.75 25.73
C SER A 100 -18.33 -28.27 25.39
N ARG A 101 -17.67 -28.90 24.40
CA ARG A 101 -16.27 -28.62 24.03
C ARG A 101 -16.10 -27.86 22.71
N SER A 102 -17.21 -27.48 22.07
CA SER A 102 -17.14 -26.87 20.74
C SER A 102 -18.01 -25.63 20.54
N ILE A 103 -17.66 -24.87 19.52
CA ILE A 103 -18.45 -23.77 18.95
C ILE A 103 -19.05 -24.25 17.63
N GLY A 104 -20.37 -24.18 17.50
CA GLY A 104 -21.11 -24.53 16.28
C GLY A 104 -21.40 -23.31 15.43
N ILE A 105 -21.03 -23.37 14.15
CA ILE A 105 -21.29 -22.32 13.14
C ILE A 105 -22.13 -22.90 12.01
N GLU A 106 -23.28 -22.28 11.78
CA GLU A 106 -24.23 -22.64 10.73
C GLU A 106 -24.08 -21.71 9.52
N CYS A 107 -23.72 -22.27 8.36
CA CYS A 107 -23.66 -21.53 7.11
C CYS A 107 -24.95 -21.72 6.33
N ALA A 108 -25.66 -20.63 6.02
CA ALA A 108 -26.93 -20.71 5.31
C ALA A 108 -26.75 -21.30 3.90
N GLY A 109 -27.48 -22.39 3.62
CA GLY A 109 -27.40 -23.14 2.37
C GLY A 109 -27.58 -24.64 2.57
N TYR A 110 -27.06 -25.42 1.64
CA TYR A 110 -27.24 -26.88 1.57
C TYR A 110 -25.90 -27.59 1.35
N ALA A 111 -25.62 -28.66 2.11
CA ALA A 111 -24.39 -29.46 2.00
C ALA A 111 -24.19 -30.05 0.59
N GLY A 112 -25.29 -30.37 -0.09
CA GLY A 112 -25.30 -30.94 -1.43
C GLY A 112 -25.13 -29.93 -2.57
N GLN A 113 -24.82 -28.65 -2.28
CA GLN A 113 -24.75 -27.60 -3.29
C GLN A 113 -23.43 -26.82 -3.21
N ALA A 114 -22.67 -26.81 -4.31
CA ALA A 114 -21.47 -25.98 -4.43
C ALA A 114 -21.77 -24.48 -4.31
N SER A 115 -22.98 -24.05 -4.70
CA SER A 115 -23.44 -22.66 -4.59
C SER A 115 -23.61 -22.16 -3.16
N THR A 116 -23.53 -23.03 -2.15
CA THR A 116 -23.51 -22.63 -0.73
C THR A 116 -22.21 -21.91 -0.38
N TRP A 117 -21.08 -22.33 -0.96
CA TRP A 117 -19.74 -21.86 -0.60
C TRP A 117 -19.30 -20.67 -1.47
N THR A 118 -20.02 -19.56 -1.31
CA THR A 118 -19.83 -18.34 -2.11
C THR A 118 -18.69 -17.46 -1.59
N GLN A 119 -18.26 -16.50 -2.41
CA GLN A 119 -17.36 -15.40 -2.01
C GLN A 119 -17.96 -14.49 -0.91
N GLY A 120 -19.25 -14.64 -0.59
CA GLY A 120 -19.89 -13.96 0.55
C GLY A 120 -19.65 -14.69 1.87
N ILE A 121 -20.08 -15.95 1.97
CA ILE A 121 -19.97 -16.74 3.21
C ILE A 121 -18.52 -16.98 3.62
N LEU A 122 -17.66 -17.37 2.66
CA LEU A 122 -16.34 -17.89 2.97
C LEU A 122 -15.45 -16.89 3.73
N PRO A 123 -15.28 -15.62 3.30
CA PRO A 123 -14.48 -14.65 4.06
C PRO A 123 -14.98 -14.44 5.50
N LYS A 124 -16.30 -14.37 5.71
CA LYS A 124 -16.89 -14.21 7.05
C LYS A 124 -16.63 -15.41 7.94
N LEU A 125 -16.75 -16.61 7.36
CA LEU A 125 -16.45 -17.85 8.06
C LEU A 125 -14.98 -17.89 8.47
N TYR A 126 -14.07 -17.53 7.57
CA TYR A 126 -12.63 -17.53 7.82
C TYR A 126 -12.25 -16.55 8.96
N ASP A 127 -12.78 -15.33 8.92
CA ASP A 127 -12.52 -14.30 9.95
C ASP A 127 -13.03 -14.74 11.32
N LEU A 128 -14.27 -15.26 11.37
CA LEU A 128 -14.89 -15.72 12.61
C LEU A 128 -14.11 -16.89 13.23
N VAL A 129 -13.76 -17.88 12.40
CA VAL A 129 -13.05 -19.09 12.87
C VAL A 129 -11.63 -18.74 13.31
N ALA A 130 -10.94 -17.83 12.62
CA ALA A 130 -9.63 -17.36 13.07
C ALA A 130 -9.71 -16.66 14.44
N TRP A 131 -10.69 -15.79 14.66
CA TRP A 131 -10.93 -15.19 15.97
C TRP A 131 -11.22 -16.24 17.05
N LEU A 132 -12.05 -17.24 16.75
CA LEU A 132 -12.37 -18.33 17.69
C LEU A 132 -11.13 -19.17 18.02
N CYS A 133 -10.34 -19.54 17.02
CA CYS A 133 -9.12 -20.30 17.20
C CYS A 133 -8.11 -19.56 18.06
N TYR A 134 -7.94 -18.26 17.83
CA TYR A 134 -7.09 -17.43 18.67
C TYR A 134 -7.62 -17.31 20.10
N THR A 135 -8.92 -16.99 20.25
CA THR A 135 -9.55 -16.73 21.55
C THR A 135 -9.56 -17.95 22.47
N TYR A 136 -9.79 -19.13 21.91
CA TYR A 136 -9.93 -20.38 22.66
C TYR A 136 -8.75 -21.32 22.53
N ASN A 137 -7.67 -20.91 21.85
CA ASN A 137 -6.50 -21.74 21.57
C ASN A 137 -6.87 -23.06 20.86
N VAL A 138 -7.82 -22.99 19.92
CA VAL A 138 -8.19 -24.12 19.05
C VAL A 138 -7.18 -24.18 17.90
N GLN A 139 -6.64 -25.38 17.64
CA GLN A 139 -5.74 -25.58 16.51
C GLN A 139 -6.51 -25.45 15.19
N ALA A 140 -6.07 -24.56 14.29
CA ALA A 140 -6.60 -24.47 12.93
C ALA A 140 -6.05 -25.60 12.05
N VAL A 141 -6.45 -26.83 12.38
CA VAL A 141 -6.15 -28.05 11.63
C VAL A 141 -7.46 -28.78 11.38
N HIS A 142 -7.59 -29.42 10.23
CA HIS A 142 -8.69 -30.34 9.95
C HIS A 142 -8.22 -31.77 10.22
N PRO A 143 -8.61 -32.39 11.34
CA PRO A 143 -8.22 -33.76 11.65
C PRO A 143 -8.94 -34.76 10.72
N GLY A 144 -8.23 -35.82 10.31
CA GLY A 144 -8.82 -36.90 9.54
C GLY A 144 -9.77 -37.79 10.37
N GLY A 145 -10.47 -38.70 9.68
CA GLY A 145 -11.34 -39.70 10.28
C GLY A 145 -12.74 -39.21 10.66
N THR A 146 -13.57 -40.15 11.09
CA THR A 146 -14.94 -39.94 11.56
C THR A 146 -15.21 -40.84 12.77
N ALA A 147 -16.33 -40.61 13.46
CA ALA A 147 -16.89 -41.58 14.38
C ALA A 147 -17.20 -42.90 13.64
N GLY A 148 -17.38 -43.98 14.39
CA GLY A 148 -17.88 -45.23 13.84
C GLY A 148 -19.35 -45.14 13.42
N SER A 149 -19.99 -46.29 13.20
CA SER A 149 -21.39 -46.36 12.76
C SER A 149 -22.43 -46.02 13.85
N SER A 150 -22.00 -45.61 15.05
CA SER A 150 -22.89 -45.20 16.14
C SER A 150 -22.16 -44.32 17.17
N SER A 151 -22.94 -43.69 18.06
CA SER A 151 -22.42 -42.89 19.18
C SER A 151 -21.60 -43.68 20.21
N ALA A 152 -21.57 -45.02 20.13
CA ALA A 152 -20.72 -45.87 20.98
C ALA A 152 -19.26 -45.93 20.50
N GLN A 153 -18.96 -45.38 19.32
CA GLN A 153 -17.62 -45.28 18.74
C GLN A 153 -17.31 -43.81 18.44
N PRO A 154 -17.14 -42.98 19.50
CA PRO A 154 -17.11 -41.54 19.34
C PRO A 154 -15.84 -41.08 18.62
N TYR A 155 -16.02 -40.13 17.71
CA TYR A 155 -14.92 -39.33 17.18
C TYR A 155 -14.27 -38.51 18.32
N THR A 156 -12.95 -38.35 18.28
CA THR A 156 -12.20 -37.61 19.31
C THR A 156 -11.31 -36.50 18.75
N GLY A 157 -11.37 -36.24 17.43
CA GLY A 157 -10.58 -35.19 16.79
C GLY A 157 -10.89 -33.80 17.34
N VAL A 158 -9.87 -32.95 17.35
CA VAL A 158 -9.91 -31.55 17.82
C VAL A 158 -9.49 -30.61 16.70
N GLY A 159 -9.82 -29.33 16.81
CA GLY A 159 -9.56 -28.34 15.76
C GLY A 159 -10.80 -28.01 14.96
N LEU A 160 -10.72 -28.06 13.63
CA LEU A 160 -11.78 -27.66 12.71
C LEU A 160 -12.46 -28.90 12.11
N VAL A 161 -13.71 -29.17 12.50
CA VAL A 161 -14.40 -30.43 12.16
C VAL A 161 -15.74 -30.18 11.49
N GLY A 162 -16.14 -31.09 10.61
CA GLY A 162 -17.50 -31.12 10.05
C GLY A 162 -18.44 -31.94 10.93
N HIS A 163 -19.75 -31.65 10.86
CA HIS A 163 -20.74 -32.45 11.60
C HIS A 163 -20.72 -33.93 11.18
N TYR A 164 -20.47 -34.20 9.88
CA TYR A 164 -20.32 -35.56 9.35
C TYR A 164 -19.22 -36.37 10.05
N GLN A 165 -18.16 -35.73 10.58
CA GLN A 165 -17.11 -36.45 11.30
C GLN A 165 -17.57 -36.93 12.66
N ILE A 166 -18.49 -36.19 13.29
CA ILE A 166 -19.03 -36.48 14.62
C ILE A 166 -20.18 -37.48 14.53
N GLN A 167 -21.03 -37.40 13.48
CA GLN A 167 -22.22 -38.24 13.34
C GLN A 167 -22.43 -38.76 11.90
N PRO A 168 -21.48 -39.53 11.33
CA PRO A 168 -21.51 -39.95 9.92
C PRO A 168 -22.70 -40.83 9.54
N TRP A 169 -23.41 -41.42 10.52
CA TRP A 169 -24.58 -42.26 10.28
C TRP A 169 -25.84 -41.47 9.87
N ASN A 170 -25.91 -40.16 10.13
CA ASN A 170 -27.08 -39.34 9.78
C ASN A 170 -26.79 -37.86 9.50
N ARG A 171 -25.52 -37.45 9.44
CA ARG A 171 -25.08 -36.11 9.07
C ARG A 171 -24.08 -36.17 7.95
N SER A 172 -24.19 -35.22 7.03
CA SER A 172 -23.34 -35.09 5.85
C SER A 172 -22.73 -33.69 5.70
N ASP A 173 -23.23 -32.72 6.46
CA ASP A 173 -22.78 -31.34 6.44
C ASP A 173 -21.37 -31.18 7.07
N PRO A 174 -20.54 -30.23 6.57
CA PRO A 174 -20.84 -29.21 5.55
C PRO A 174 -20.84 -29.71 4.09
N GLY A 175 -20.72 -31.02 3.86
CA GLY A 175 -20.84 -31.64 2.55
C GLY A 175 -19.54 -31.69 1.74
N ALA A 176 -19.57 -32.45 0.65
CA ALA A 176 -18.39 -32.71 -0.19
C ALA A 176 -17.88 -31.47 -0.96
N TYR A 177 -18.68 -30.41 -1.02
CA TYR A 177 -18.29 -29.16 -1.69
C TYR A 177 -17.54 -28.18 -0.77
N PHE A 178 -17.46 -28.45 0.53
CA PHE A 178 -16.67 -27.63 1.45
C PHE A 178 -15.18 -27.98 1.33
N ASP A 179 -14.40 -27.05 0.79
CA ASP A 179 -12.96 -27.22 0.63
C ASP A 179 -12.22 -27.01 1.97
N TRP A 180 -12.00 -28.11 2.69
CA TRP A 180 -11.27 -28.11 3.96
C TRP A 180 -9.83 -27.59 3.85
N ASN A 181 -9.14 -27.86 2.74
CA ASN A 181 -7.74 -27.44 2.59
C ASN A 181 -7.64 -25.92 2.43
N THR A 182 -8.49 -25.35 1.58
CA THR A 182 -8.59 -23.90 1.41
C THR A 182 -9.06 -23.24 2.70
N PHE A 183 -10.08 -23.80 3.36
CA PHE A 183 -10.58 -23.28 4.63
C PHE A 183 -9.50 -23.23 5.71
N VAL A 184 -8.77 -24.33 5.94
CA VAL A 184 -7.68 -24.40 6.91
C VAL A 184 -6.57 -23.40 6.57
N THR A 185 -6.21 -23.29 5.28
CA THR A 185 -5.20 -22.33 4.81
C THR A 185 -5.63 -20.90 5.11
N GLU A 186 -6.85 -20.53 4.74
CA GLU A 186 -7.39 -19.18 4.90
C GLU A 186 -7.63 -18.78 6.37
N VAL A 187 -7.99 -19.74 7.23
CA VAL A 187 -8.06 -19.53 8.68
C VAL A 187 -6.67 -19.35 9.27
N ASN A 188 -5.68 -20.15 8.87
CA ASN A 188 -4.30 -19.98 9.32
C ASN A 188 -3.69 -18.65 8.85
N ASN A 189 -4.04 -18.22 7.63
CA ASN A 189 -3.68 -16.90 7.08
C ASN A 189 -4.32 -15.75 7.86
N ARG A 190 -5.43 -15.96 8.57
CA ARG A 190 -6.08 -14.91 9.39
C ARG A 190 -5.68 -14.96 10.86
N LEU A 191 -5.44 -16.16 11.38
CA LEU A 191 -4.79 -16.37 12.68
C LEU A 191 -3.40 -15.74 12.73
N ASN A 192 -2.73 -15.82 11.59
CA ASN A 192 -1.44 -15.21 11.36
C ASN A 192 -1.59 -14.41 10.07
N PRO A 193 -2.01 -13.13 10.10
CA PRO A 193 -2.29 -12.29 8.93
C PRO A 193 -1.21 -12.24 7.84
N GLY A 194 -0.05 -12.89 8.02
CA GLY A 194 1.03 -13.08 7.05
C GLY A 194 1.46 -14.51 6.82
N GLY A 195 0.56 -15.50 6.97
CA GLY A 195 0.71 -16.91 6.60
C GLY A 195 2.16 -17.43 6.56
N GLY A 196 2.70 -17.92 7.68
CA GLY A 196 3.91 -18.76 7.70
C GLY A 196 5.22 -18.18 7.14
N ASN A 197 5.29 -16.90 6.74
CA ASN A 197 6.48 -16.29 6.14
C ASN A 197 7.03 -15.18 7.02
N ASP A 198 7.46 -15.53 8.22
CA ASP A 198 8.49 -14.75 8.89
C ASP A 198 9.64 -14.56 7.89
N ILE A 199 9.95 -13.32 7.49
CA ILE A 199 11.16 -13.06 6.71
C ILE A 199 12.30 -13.18 7.71
N ILE A 200 12.97 -14.33 7.69
CA ILE A 200 14.15 -14.57 8.51
C ILE A 200 15.37 -14.40 7.61
N ILE A 201 16.31 -13.59 8.07
CA ILE A 201 17.58 -13.35 7.39
C ILE A 201 18.66 -13.78 8.36
N ASP A 202 19.30 -14.90 8.08
CA ASP A 202 20.48 -15.40 8.75
C ASP A 202 21.75 -14.72 8.21
N ASN A 203 22.87 -14.82 8.92
CA ASN A 203 24.13 -14.18 8.53
C ASN A 203 24.82 -14.82 7.30
N VAL A 204 24.19 -15.82 6.69
CA VAL A 204 24.61 -16.45 5.42
C VAL A 204 23.61 -16.21 4.28
N ASP A 205 22.46 -15.58 4.58
CA ASP A 205 21.41 -15.35 3.59
C ASP A 205 21.70 -14.13 2.72
N ALA A 206 21.10 -14.09 1.54
CA ALA A 206 21.30 -13.02 0.57
C ALA A 206 20.86 -11.63 1.07
N GLY A 207 20.01 -11.56 2.10
CA GLY A 207 19.58 -10.31 2.73
C GLY A 207 20.56 -9.78 3.78
N TYR A 208 21.66 -10.50 4.08
CA TYR A 208 22.67 -10.08 5.04
C TYR A 208 23.91 -9.49 4.37
N SER A 209 24.44 -8.40 4.91
CA SER A 209 25.71 -7.80 4.48
C SER A 209 26.54 -7.26 5.63
N VAL A 210 27.85 -7.14 5.40
CA VAL A 210 28.76 -6.37 6.25
C VAL A 210 29.06 -5.07 5.53
N ASN A 211 28.54 -3.96 6.04
CA ASN A 211 28.68 -2.64 5.42
C ASN A 211 30.05 -2.02 5.75
N SER A 212 30.60 -2.32 6.93
CA SER A 212 31.94 -1.85 7.33
C SER A 212 32.55 -2.70 8.45
N GLY A 213 33.88 -2.59 8.60
CA GLY A 213 34.64 -3.29 9.63
C GLY A 213 34.96 -4.75 9.28
N SER A 214 35.88 -5.34 10.04
CA SER A 214 36.33 -6.73 9.84
C SER A 214 35.60 -7.67 10.81
N TRP A 215 34.50 -8.25 10.35
CA TRP A 215 33.70 -9.21 11.12
C TRP A 215 34.20 -10.64 10.92
N SER A 216 34.49 -11.33 12.03
CA SER A 216 34.91 -12.73 12.04
C SER A 216 33.70 -13.68 12.08
N SER A 217 33.84 -14.88 11.53
CA SER A 217 32.83 -15.95 11.68
C SER A 217 33.14 -16.83 12.90
N GLY A 218 32.10 -17.28 13.60
CA GLY A 218 32.18 -18.23 14.71
C GLY A 218 31.14 -19.34 14.60
N THR A 219 31.46 -20.54 15.06
CA THR A 219 30.56 -21.71 15.04
C THR A 219 30.39 -22.36 16.40
N SER A 220 31.20 -21.99 17.40
CA SER A 220 31.32 -22.71 18.67
C SER A 220 30.25 -22.34 19.69
N ALA A 221 29.67 -21.14 19.64
CA ALA A 221 28.62 -20.77 20.57
C ALA A 221 27.34 -21.60 20.33
N ALA A 222 26.75 -22.07 21.44
CA ALA A 222 25.42 -22.67 21.45
C ALA A 222 24.34 -21.57 21.35
N GLY A 223 23.15 -21.94 20.90
CA GLY A 223 22.04 -20.99 20.74
C GLY A 223 22.31 -19.95 19.64
N LYS A 224 23.04 -20.33 18.58
CA LYS A 224 23.11 -19.61 17.31
C LYS A 224 21.95 -20.03 16.40
N TYR A 225 21.52 -19.15 15.51
CA TYR A 225 20.63 -19.52 14.40
C TYR A 225 21.50 -20.11 13.30
N GLY A 226 20.96 -21.08 12.54
CA GLY A 226 21.72 -21.70 11.45
C GLY A 226 23.06 -22.35 11.88
N ALA A 227 24.05 -22.26 10.99
CA ALA A 227 25.31 -23.01 11.09
C ALA A 227 26.44 -22.21 11.77
N ASP A 228 26.46 -20.90 11.62
CA ASP A 228 27.51 -20.01 12.13
C ASP A 228 26.91 -18.67 12.57
N TYR A 229 27.76 -17.71 12.93
CA TYR A 229 27.39 -16.32 13.24
C TYR A 229 28.60 -15.42 12.98
N ARG A 230 28.37 -14.11 12.90
CA ARG A 230 29.42 -13.09 12.77
C ARG A 230 29.66 -12.39 14.10
N PHE A 231 30.89 -11.94 14.35
CA PHE A 231 31.22 -11.20 15.55
C PHE A 231 32.34 -10.18 15.34
N MET A 232 32.34 -9.14 16.17
CA MET A 232 33.34 -8.08 16.15
C MET A 232 33.60 -7.57 17.57
N GLY A 233 34.83 -7.14 17.84
CA GLY A 233 35.17 -6.47 19.10
C GLY A 233 34.47 -5.12 19.23
N THR A 234 33.97 -4.82 20.43
CA THR A 234 33.34 -3.54 20.76
C THR A 234 34.34 -2.38 20.76
N ALA A 235 33.91 -1.19 20.36
CA ALA A 235 34.69 0.04 20.37
C ALA A 235 33.86 1.21 20.95
N ALA A 236 34.52 2.28 21.40
CA ALA A 236 33.82 3.45 21.96
C ALA A 236 33.04 4.25 20.89
N SER A 237 33.46 4.15 19.62
CA SER A 237 32.76 4.69 18.45
C SER A 237 32.59 3.60 17.40
N ALA A 238 31.63 3.76 16.49
CA ALA A 238 31.32 2.73 15.51
C ALA A 238 32.49 2.59 14.51
N THR A 239 33.02 1.38 14.40
CA THR A 239 34.07 1.02 13.44
C THR A 239 33.69 -0.17 12.55
N GLY A 240 32.53 -0.79 12.80
CA GLY A 240 31.95 -1.78 11.93
C GLY A 240 30.43 -1.86 12.06
N GLU A 241 29.80 -2.35 10.99
CA GLU A 241 28.35 -2.45 10.84
C GLU A 241 27.98 -3.70 10.03
N SER A 242 27.07 -4.49 10.58
CA SER A 242 26.34 -5.57 9.90
C SER A 242 24.91 -5.13 9.61
N GLU A 243 24.33 -5.57 8.49
CA GLU A 243 23.00 -5.21 8.00
C GLU A 243 22.19 -6.46 7.63
N TRP A 244 20.90 -6.46 7.95
CA TRP A 244 19.88 -7.38 7.46
C TRP A 244 18.79 -6.58 6.74
N ARG A 245 18.65 -6.77 5.42
CA ARG A 245 17.72 -6.04 4.55
C ARG A 245 16.64 -6.97 3.98
N PRO A 246 15.39 -6.90 4.45
CA PRO A 246 14.30 -7.72 3.93
C PRO A 246 13.80 -7.24 2.57
N ASN A 247 13.23 -8.16 1.79
CA ASN A 247 12.33 -7.83 0.69
C ASN A 247 10.88 -7.92 1.17
N ILE A 248 10.33 -6.80 1.64
CA ILE A 248 8.98 -6.70 2.21
C ILE A 248 7.95 -6.87 1.10
N GLN A 249 7.15 -7.94 1.17
CA GLN A 249 6.16 -8.24 0.13
C GLN A 249 4.88 -7.40 0.26
N THR A 250 4.59 -6.88 1.47
CA THR A 250 3.33 -6.18 1.74
C THR A 250 3.58 -4.96 2.62
N THR A 251 3.15 -3.78 2.18
CA THR A 251 3.21 -2.57 3.03
C THR A 251 2.33 -2.79 4.26
N GLY A 252 2.89 -2.62 5.46
CA GLY A 252 2.17 -2.91 6.70
C GLY A 252 3.02 -2.86 7.96
N THR A 253 2.46 -3.35 9.07
CA THR A 253 3.16 -3.42 10.35
C THR A 253 3.82 -4.78 10.51
N TYR A 254 5.09 -4.79 10.87
CA TYR A 254 5.90 -5.97 11.13
C TYR A 254 6.47 -5.95 12.55
N GLU A 255 6.41 -7.07 13.26
CA GLU A 255 7.24 -7.30 14.44
C GLU A 255 8.67 -7.62 13.99
N VAL A 256 9.65 -6.90 14.53
CA VAL A 256 11.07 -7.12 14.27
C VAL A 256 11.72 -7.73 15.49
N ALA A 257 12.38 -8.87 15.32
CA ALA A 257 13.09 -9.57 16.37
C ALA A 257 14.52 -9.95 15.91
N VAL A 258 15.43 -10.03 16.87
CA VAL A 258 16.83 -10.44 16.66
C VAL A 258 17.09 -11.76 17.37
N TYR A 259 18.00 -12.54 16.83
CA TYR A 259 18.49 -13.78 17.43
C TYR A 259 20.01 -13.67 17.60
N TYR A 260 20.55 -14.17 18.70
CA TYR A 260 21.99 -14.13 18.94
C TYR A 260 22.45 -15.22 19.93
N PRO A 261 23.71 -15.68 19.84
CA PRO A 261 24.29 -16.60 20.81
C PRO A 261 24.71 -15.87 22.09
N GLN A 262 24.09 -16.22 23.22
CA GLN A 262 24.41 -15.58 24.49
C GLN A 262 25.76 -16.00 25.08
N GLY A 263 26.33 -15.14 25.92
CA GLY A 263 27.29 -15.51 26.96
C GLY A 263 28.11 -14.36 27.52
N THR A 264 29.07 -14.65 28.41
CA THR A 264 29.62 -13.66 29.35
C THR A 264 30.57 -12.62 28.76
N ASN A 265 31.21 -12.89 27.61
CA ASN A 265 32.08 -11.93 26.92
C ASN A 265 31.36 -11.11 25.83
N ARG A 266 30.02 -11.14 25.80
CA ARG A 266 29.17 -10.42 24.83
C ARG A 266 28.88 -9.02 25.35
N ALA A 267 28.62 -8.07 24.46
CA ALA A 267 28.27 -6.71 24.85
C ALA A 267 26.94 -6.69 25.65
N PRO A 268 26.88 -6.00 26.80
CA PRO A 268 25.64 -5.82 27.56
C PRO A 268 24.70 -4.77 26.94
N ASP A 269 25.17 -4.06 25.92
CA ASP A 269 24.56 -2.90 25.29
C ASP A 269 24.85 -2.87 23.77
N ALA A 270 24.61 -3.98 23.07
CA ALA A 270 24.80 -4.07 21.62
C ALA A 270 23.74 -3.20 20.89
N PRO A 271 24.13 -2.18 20.09
CA PRO A 271 23.18 -1.27 19.46
C PRO A 271 22.61 -1.84 18.16
N PHE A 272 21.34 -2.27 18.20
CA PHE A 272 20.56 -2.62 17.01
C PHE A 272 19.72 -1.42 16.55
N THR A 273 19.85 -1.01 15.30
CA THR A 273 19.02 0.05 14.68
C THR A 273 18.04 -0.56 13.69
N VAL A 274 16.75 -0.25 13.81
CA VAL A 274 15.72 -0.63 12.85
C VAL A 274 15.37 0.60 12.01
N ASP A 275 15.61 0.53 10.71
CA ASP A 275 15.14 1.51 9.72
C ASP A 275 13.82 1.04 9.14
N HIS A 276 12.79 1.87 9.28
CA HIS A 276 11.42 1.56 8.93
C HIS A 276 10.72 2.79 8.32
N ALA A 277 9.46 2.64 7.89
CA ALA A 277 8.71 3.64 7.13
C ALA A 277 8.55 5.01 7.85
N ASN A 278 8.70 5.03 9.18
CA ASN A 278 8.52 6.23 10.00
C ASN A 278 9.85 6.82 10.51
N GLY A 279 11.00 6.31 10.04
CA GLY A 279 12.33 6.71 10.49
C GLY A 279 13.13 5.54 11.06
N SER A 280 13.98 5.83 12.03
CA SER A 280 14.91 4.85 12.62
C SER A 280 14.83 4.82 14.14
N ASN A 281 14.87 3.62 14.72
CA ASN A 281 14.91 3.40 16.17
C ASN A 281 16.13 2.54 16.56
N THR A 282 16.87 2.94 17.59
CA THR A 282 18.02 2.16 18.10
C THR A 282 17.74 1.58 19.49
N TYR A 283 18.08 0.30 19.66
CA TYR A 283 17.88 -0.49 20.87
C TYR A 283 19.21 -1.02 21.39
N GLN A 284 19.47 -0.82 22.68
CA GLN A 284 20.64 -1.40 23.35
C GLN A 284 20.25 -2.79 23.87
N VAL A 285 20.80 -3.84 23.26
CA VAL A 285 20.45 -5.23 23.55
C VAL A 285 21.55 -5.90 24.38
N ASN A 286 21.17 -6.48 25.51
CA ASN A 286 22.10 -7.25 26.34
C ASN A 286 22.28 -8.67 25.78
N GLN A 287 23.38 -8.87 25.05
CA GLN A 287 23.70 -10.17 24.44
C GLN A 287 24.24 -11.20 25.42
N GLN A 288 24.34 -10.89 26.71
CA GLN A 288 24.71 -11.87 27.75
C GLN A 288 23.52 -12.70 28.23
N THR A 289 22.29 -12.31 27.86
CA THR A 289 21.03 -12.91 28.32
C THR A 289 20.04 -13.09 27.18
N ASN A 290 19.09 -14.01 27.35
CA ASN A 290 17.99 -14.28 26.41
C ASN A 290 18.42 -14.71 24.99
N GLY A 291 19.68 -15.12 24.80
CA GLY A 291 20.15 -15.65 23.52
C GLY A 291 19.73 -17.11 23.32
N GLY A 292 19.78 -17.59 22.09
CA GLY A 292 19.17 -18.87 21.71
C GLY A 292 17.64 -18.81 21.58
N ALA A 293 17.07 -17.60 21.54
CA ALA A 293 15.66 -17.33 21.35
C ALA A 293 15.49 -16.00 20.60
N TRP A 294 14.30 -15.78 20.00
CA TRP A 294 13.96 -14.51 19.37
C TRP A 294 13.71 -13.42 20.42
N TYR A 295 14.52 -12.36 20.38
CA TYR A 295 14.36 -11.15 21.19
C TYR A 295 13.66 -10.06 20.37
N VAL A 296 12.43 -9.71 20.75
CA VAL A 296 11.62 -8.72 20.03
C VAL A 296 12.12 -7.30 20.31
N LEU A 297 12.44 -6.55 19.25
CA LEU A 297 12.80 -5.12 19.34
C LEU A 297 11.56 -4.22 19.35
N GLY A 298 10.52 -4.61 18.60
CA GLY A 298 9.25 -3.88 18.55
C GLY A 298 8.46 -4.15 17.27
N ASN A 299 7.41 -3.36 17.08
CA ASN A 299 6.54 -3.41 15.91
C ASN A 299 6.71 -2.13 15.09
N PHE A 300 6.95 -2.26 13.79
CA PHE A 300 7.32 -1.15 12.92
C PHE A 300 6.57 -1.21 11.60
N ALA A 301 6.25 -0.04 11.06
CA ALA A 301 5.68 0.08 9.73
C ALA A 301 6.78 -0.11 8.66
N PHE A 302 6.58 -0.99 7.69
CA PHE A 302 7.45 -1.12 6.52
C PHE A 302 6.64 -0.86 5.24
N PHE A 303 7.27 -0.15 4.30
CA PHE A 303 6.83 -0.15 2.91
C PHE A 303 7.28 -1.43 2.22
N SER A 304 6.52 -1.86 1.21
CA SER A 304 6.94 -2.95 0.33
C SER A 304 8.27 -2.63 -0.38
N GLY A 305 9.02 -3.67 -0.73
CA GLY A 305 10.37 -3.58 -1.28
C GLY A 305 11.47 -3.64 -0.22
N THR A 306 12.61 -3.00 -0.50
CA THR A 306 13.87 -3.17 0.26
C THR A 306 14.31 -1.90 1.02
N GLY A 307 13.38 -0.97 1.23
CA GLY A 307 13.67 0.33 1.84
C GLY A 307 13.98 0.29 3.34
N GLY A 308 13.46 -0.70 4.06
CA GLY A 308 13.76 -0.90 5.49
C GLY A 308 14.90 -1.90 5.72
N ALA A 309 15.54 -1.84 6.89
CA ALA A 309 16.66 -2.71 7.27
C ALA A 309 16.87 -2.74 8.79
N VAL A 310 17.64 -3.72 9.27
CA VAL A 310 18.17 -3.77 10.64
C VAL A 310 19.68 -3.73 10.60
N TYR A 311 20.28 -2.96 11.49
CA TYR A 311 21.72 -2.75 11.60
C TYR A 311 22.22 -3.17 12.98
N LEU A 312 23.40 -3.77 13.05
CA LEU A 312 24.17 -3.93 14.29
C LEU A 312 25.52 -3.24 14.14
N ARG A 313 25.81 -2.29 15.03
CA ARG A 313 27.11 -1.62 15.11
C ARG A 313 27.89 -2.07 16.34
N ASN A 314 29.21 -1.90 16.33
CA ASN A 314 30.07 -2.29 17.45
C ASN A 314 30.33 -1.18 18.49
N ASN A 315 29.63 -0.03 18.40
CA ASN A 315 29.75 1.06 19.38
C ASN A 315 28.99 0.76 20.68
N ALA A 316 29.59 -0.09 21.51
CA ALA A 316 29.05 -0.56 22.78
C ALA A 316 30.11 -0.42 23.88
N THR A 317 29.80 -0.82 25.10
CA THR A 317 30.78 -0.88 26.19
C THR A 317 32.02 -1.67 25.73
N THR A 318 33.22 -1.07 25.87
CA THR A 318 34.46 -1.66 25.37
C THR A 318 34.90 -2.87 26.19
N GLY A 319 35.70 -3.76 25.57
CA GLY A 319 36.18 -4.99 26.21
C GLY A 319 35.30 -6.22 25.98
N PHE A 320 34.26 -6.12 25.15
CA PHE A 320 33.35 -7.20 24.80
C PHE A 320 33.36 -7.50 23.28
N VAL A 321 32.50 -8.42 22.84
CA VAL A 321 32.16 -8.65 21.43
C VAL A 321 30.67 -8.45 21.17
N VAL A 322 30.31 -7.92 19.99
CA VAL A 322 28.94 -7.94 19.46
C VAL A 322 28.75 -9.11 18.50
N LEU A 323 27.58 -9.72 18.51
CA LEU A 323 27.23 -10.92 17.76
C LEU A 323 26.13 -10.59 16.74
N ALA A 324 26.40 -10.83 15.46
CA ALA A 324 25.46 -10.73 14.35
C ALA A 324 25.10 -12.14 13.87
N ASP A 325 23.84 -12.53 14.00
CA ASP A 325 23.35 -13.86 13.68
C ASP A 325 22.11 -13.72 12.78
N ALA A 326 20.88 -13.75 13.33
CA ALA A 326 19.67 -13.64 12.51
C ALA A 326 18.70 -12.53 12.94
N VAL A 327 17.91 -12.04 11.97
CA VAL A 327 16.82 -11.08 12.16
C VAL A 327 15.53 -11.63 11.55
N ARG A 328 14.40 -11.41 12.23
CA ARG A 328 13.07 -11.81 11.80
C ARG A 328 12.16 -10.60 11.62
N PHE A 329 11.44 -10.57 10.51
CA PHE A 329 10.34 -9.65 10.24
C PHE A 329 9.05 -10.46 10.11
N ARG A 330 8.16 -10.33 11.09
CA ARG A 330 6.86 -11.01 11.12
C ARG A 330 5.76 -10.03 10.77
N PHE A 331 5.05 -10.28 9.68
CA PHE A 331 3.90 -9.46 9.31
C PHE A 331 2.78 -9.60 10.35
N LEU A 332 2.27 -8.47 10.84
CA LEU A 332 1.17 -8.43 11.81
C LEU A 332 -0.13 -7.98 11.15
N SER A 333 -0.07 -6.94 10.31
CA SER A 333 -1.24 -6.40 9.64
C SER A 333 -0.86 -5.59 8.42
N ALA A 334 -1.73 -5.61 7.40
CA ALA A 334 -1.60 -4.72 6.26
C ALA A 334 -1.71 -3.26 6.71
N ALA A 335 -1.05 -2.37 5.98
CA ALA A 335 -1.29 -0.95 6.15
C ALA A 335 -2.75 -0.63 5.80
N PRO A 336 -3.40 0.31 6.51
CA PRO A 336 -4.67 0.85 6.03
C PRO A 336 -4.46 1.56 4.68
N ALA A 337 -5.57 1.83 3.97
CA ALA A 337 -5.52 2.70 2.80
C ALA A 337 -4.85 4.05 3.18
N PRO A 338 -4.03 4.64 2.29
CA PRO A 338 -3.32 5.87 2.63
C PRO A 338 -4.28 7.00 3.01
N SER A 339 -3.85 7.85 3.95
CA SER A 339 -4.56 9.10 4.22
C SER A 339 -4.58 9.99 2.96
N ALA A 340 -5.61 10.82 2.78
CA ALA A 340 -5.57 11.84 1.73
C ALA A 340 -4.35 12.77 1.94
N PRO A 341 -3.59 13.11 0.89
CA PRO A 341 -2.48 14.06 1.01
C PRO A 341 -2.96 15.40 1.57
N THR A 342 -2.15 16.02 2.43
CA THR A 342 -2.43 17.34 3.02
C THR A 342 -1.49 18.41 2.46
N GLY A 343 -1.68 19.67 2.83
CA GLY A 343 -0.77 20.75 2.40
C GLY A 343 -0.78 21.00 0.89
N LEU A 344 -1.90 20.71 0.23
CA LEU A 344 -2.03 20.90 -1.21
C LEU A 344 -1.83 22.37 -1.57
N ALA A 345 -0.83 22.65 -2.39
CA ALA A 345 -0.55 23.99 -2.90
C ALA A 345 -0.15 23.94 -4.37
N ALA A 346 -0.61 24.92 -5.15
CA ALA A 346 -0.18 25.13 -6.53
C ALA A 346 0.18 26.59 -6.74
N THR A 347 1.36 26.82 -7.30
CA THR A 347 1.90 28.16 -7.55
C THR A 347 2.19 28.29 -9.03
N ALA A 348 1.56 29.27 -9.69
CA ALA A 348 1.89 29.60 -11.06
C ALA A 348 3.26 30.28 -11.12
N GLN A 349 4.24 29.61 -11.72
CA GLN A 349 5.64 30.07 -11.80
C GLN A 349 5.84 31.01 -13.01
N SER A 350 5.03 30.83 -14.06
CA SER A 350 5.05 31.66 -15.26
C SER A 350 3.68 31.59 -15.96
N PRO A 351 3.43 32.37 -17.03
CA PRO A 351 2.24 32.23 -17.86
C PRO A 351 2.05 30.83 -18.46
N THR A 352 3.10 30.02 -18.51
CA THR A 352 3.08 28.68 -19.13
C THR A 352 3.52 27.55 -18.20
N SER A 353 3.64 27.80 -16.89
CA SER A 353 4.04 26.76 -15.93
C SER A 353 3.48 26.94 -14.52
N VAL A 354 3.20 25.82 -13.88
CA VAL A 354 2.72 25.72 -12.49
C VAL A 354 3.54 24.66 -11.76
N GLN A 355 3.87 24.95 -10.50
CA GLN A 355 4.44 23.97 -9.57
C GLN A 355 3.37 23.55 -8.55
N PHE A 356 3.21 22.24 -8.39
CA PHE A 356 2.32 21.59 -7.44
C PHE A 356 3.13 21.02 -6.29
N ASN A 357 2.63 21.16 -5.07
CA ASN A 357 3.26 20.68 -3.84
C ASN A 357 2.21 20.03 -2.93
N TRP A 358 2.61 19.01 -2.20
CA TRP A 358 1.79 18.34 -1.18
C TRP A 358 2.67 17.77 -0.07
N ASN A 359 2.07 17.46 1.08
CA ASN A 359 2.76 16.75 2.16
C ASN A 359 2.69 15.24 1.93
N TRP A 360 3.68 14.53 2.48
CA TRP A 360 3.67 13.08 2.50
C TRP A 360 2.42 12.56 3.24
N ALA A 361 1.79 11.51 2.69
CA ALA A 361 0.64 10.86 3.30
C ALA A 361 1.09 9.64 4.10
N THR A 362 0.53 9.45 5.30
CA THR A 362 0.80 8.22 6.07
C THR A 362 0.37 7.00 5.27
N TRP A 363 1.20 5.95 5.30
CA TRP A 363 0.99 4.67 4.61
C TRP A 363 1.02 4.71 3.07
N SER A 364 1.47 5.80 2.45
CA SER A 364 1.60 5.88 0.99
C SER A 364 2.94 5.34 0.50
N ASP A 365 2.93 4.52 -0.56
CA ASP A 365 4.10 4.15 -1.36
C ASP A 365 4.38 5.19 -2.48
N GLY A 366 3.43 6.09 -2.75
CA GLY A 366 3.57 7.19 -3.71
C GLY A 366 2.28 7.99 -3.93
N PHE A 367 2.30 8.85 -4.95
CA PHE A 367 1.22 9.76 -5.32
C PHE A 367 0.95 9.75 -6.81
N TRP A 368 -0.32 10.01 -7.14
CA TRP A 368 -0.76 10.37 -8.48
C TRP A 368 -1.25 11.82 -8.50
N LEU A 369 -0.96 12.54 -9.59
CA LEU A 369 -1.46 13.89 -9.86
C LEU A 369 -2.29 13.88 -11.14
N ASP A 370 -3.56 14.27 -11.00
CA ASP A 370 -4.44 14.55 -12.12
C ASP A 370 -4.59 16.06 -12.30
N ILE A 371 -4.64 16.52 -13.55
CA ILE A 371 -4.85 17.91 -13.93
C ILE A 371 -5.88 17.97 -15.07
N ALA A 372 -6.76 18.97 -15.08
CA ALA A 372 -7.77 19.16 -16.12
C ALA A 372 -8.09 20.65 -16.29
N GLN A 373 -8.81 20.98 -17.37
CA GLN A 373 -9.31 22.35 -17.60
C GLN A 373 -10.68 22.60 -16.96
N SER A 374 -11.38 21.55 -16.50
CA SER A 374 -12.62 21.68 -15.73
C SER A 374 -12.62 20.77 -14.50
N ALA A 375 -13.33 21.18 -13.44
CA ALA A 375 -13.53 20.35 -12.26
C ALA A 375 -14.38 19.10 -12.56
N ALA A 376 -15.30 19.21 -13.53
CA ALA A 376 -16.19 18.13 -13.92
C ALA A 376 -15.42 16.93 -14.47
N ASP A 377 -14.39 17.19 -15.28
CA ASP A 377 -13.51 16.17 -15.85
C ASP A 377 -12.82 15.32 -14.77
N LEU A 378 -12.53 15.91 -13.60
CA LEU A 378 -11.94 15.19 -12.47
C LEU A 378 -13.00 14.47 -11.62
N SER A 379 -14.26 14.89 -11.65
CA SER A 379 -15.32 14.34 -10.80
C SER A 379 -16.02 13.08 -11.32
N GLY A 380 -15.97 12.81 -12.64
CA GLY A 380 -16.89 11.87 -13.30
C GLY A 380 -16.42 10.42 -13.54
N GLN A 381 -15.14 10.08 -13.33
CA GLN A 381 -14.55 8.77 -13.70
C GLN A 381 -14.84 8.24 -15.14
N THR A 382 -15.44 9.03 -16.03
CA THR A 382 -15.60 8.71 -17.45
C THR A 382 -14.39 9.27 -18.20
N GLY A 383 -13.36 8.44 -18.35
CA GLY A 383 -12.01 8.83 -18.76
C GLY A 383 -11.88 9.95 -19.80
N THR A 384 -11.21 11.04 -19.39
CA THR A 384 -10.40 11.96 -20.22
C THR A 384 -9.43 12.78 -19.34
N PHE A 385 -8.90 12.21 -18.26
CA PHE A 385 -7.79 12.84 -17.51
C PHE A 385 -6.51 12.06 -17.76
N ALA A 386 -5.45 12.77 -18.15
CA ALA A 386 -4.13 12.17 -18.21
C ALA A 386 -3.57 12.11 -16.78
N ASN A 387 -3.05 10.96 -16.36
CA ASN A 387 -2.17 10.93 -15.19
C ASN A 387 -0.91 11.71 -15.56
N TYR A 388 -0.72 12.90 -14.98
CA TYR A 388 0.44 13.76 -15.30
C TYR A 388 1.67 13.39 -14.47
N TYR A 389 1.47 12.77 -13.30
CA TYR A 389 2.56 12.27 -12.46
C TYR A 389 2.14 10.99 -11.71
N ALA A 390 3.09 10.06 -11.58
CA ALA A 390 3.02 8.90 -10.71
C ALA A 390 4.41 8.65 -10.10
N GLY A 391 4.53 8.70 -8.77
CA GLY A 391 5.82 8.45 -8.11
C GLY A 391 5.88 8.92 -6.65
N GLN A 392 7.09 9.02 -6.10
CA GLN A 392 7.35 9.32 -4.68
C GLN A 392 7.72 10.78 -4.40
N ALA A 393 7.78 11.65 -5.39
CA ALA A 393 8.02 13.08 -5.14
C ALA A 393 6.79 13.72 -4.51
N THR A 394 7.03 14.72 -3.68
CA THR A 394 6.00 15.59 -3.08
C THR A 394 5.84 16.93 -3.82
N THR A 395 6.51 17.07 -4.97
CA THR A 395 6.49 18.24 -5.83
C THR A 395 6.50 17.81 -7.30
N TYR A 396 5.79 18.55 -8.15
CA TYR A 396 5.79 18.37 -9.59
C TYR A 396 5.60 19.70 -10.33
N THR A 397 6.39 19.96 -11.37
CA THR A 397 6.26 21.16 -12.21
C THR A 397 5.69 20.77 -13.58
N TRP A 398 4.54 21.34 -13.93
CA TRP A 398 3.93 21.18 -15.25
C TRP A 398 4.16 22.45 -16.09
N ALA A 399 4.69 22.27 -17.30
CA ALA A 399 5.01 23.35 -18.23
C ALA A 399 4.21 23.22 -19.53
N GLY A 400 4.27 24.23 -20.39
CA GLY A 400 3.54 24.27 -21.66
C GLY A 400 2.07 24.66 -21.53
N LEU A 401 1.72 25.36 -20.45
CA LEU A 401 0.34 25.77 -20.17
C LEU A 401 -0.08 26.97 -21.00
N THR A 402 -1.39 27.12 -21.17
CA THR A 402 -1.97 28.32 -21.78
C THR A 402 -1.97 29.45 -20.75
N PRO A 403 -1.50 30.67 -21.10
CA PRO A 403 -1.63 31.85 -20.25
C PRO A 403 -3.08 32.18 -19.89
N ASN A 404 -3.27 32.85 -18.75
CA ASN A 404 -4.59 33.29 -18.26
C ASN A 404 -5.65 32.16 -18.23
N THR A 405 -5.23 30.94 -17.94
CA THR A 405 -6.10 29.75 -17.98
C THR A 405 -6.15 29.10 -16.60
N THR A 406 -7.36 28.77 -16.16
CA THR A 406 -7.57 28.06 -14.89
C THR A 406 -7.51 26.56 -15.13
N TYR A 407 -6.69 25.87 -14.35
CA TYR A 407 -6.57 24.43 -14.33
C TYR A 407 -7.06 23.90 -12.98
N TYR A 408 -7.75 22.78 -13.01
CA TYR A 408 -8.21 22.03 -11.85
C TYR A 408 -7.30 20.84 -11.66
N TRP A 409 -7.02 20.47 -10.41
CA TRP A 409 -6.09 19.40 -10.10
C TRP A 409 -6.45 18.72 -8.79
N ARG A 410 -5.95 17.48 -8.63
CA ARG A 410 -6.05 16.72 -7.39
C ARG A 410 -4.84 15.81 -7.23
N VAL A 411 -4.52 15.47 -5.98
CA VAL A 411 -3.47 14.50 -5.65
C VAL A 411 -4.07 13.42 -4.76
N TYR A 412 -3.74 12.17 -5.05
CA TYR A 412 -4.15 11.03 -4.24
C TYR A 412 -2.93 10.16 -3.94
N ALA A 413 -2.87 9.70 -2.69
CA ALA A 413 -1.85 8.79 -2.21
C ALA A 413 -2.25 7.34 -2.51
N PHE A 414 -1.26 6.50 -2.77
CA PHE A 414 -1.45 5.08 -3.07
C PHE A 414 -0.48 4.19 -2.32
N ASN A 415 -0.88 2.94 -2.10
CA ASN A 415 0.02 1.86 -1.69
C ASN A 415 -0.36 0.54 -2.38
N THR A 416 0.38 -0.53 -2.09
CA THR A 416 0.15 -1.87 -2.66
C THR A 416 -1.23 -2.48 -2.35
N GLN A 417 -1.95 -1.99 -1.34
CA GLN A 417 -3.32 -2.41 -1.02
C GLN A 417 -4.39 -1.63 -1.78
N GLY A 418 -4.02 -0.52 -2.44
CA GLY A 418 -4.92 0.34 -3.20
C GLY A 418 -4.70 1.84 -2.94
N GLY A 419 -5.44 2.68 -3.65
CA GLY A 419 -5.45 4.13 -3.47
C GLY A 419 -6.62 4.61 -2.63
N ASN A 420 -6.47 5.76 -1.97
CA ASN A 420 -7.62 6.48 -1.46
C ASN A 420 -8.36 7.11 -2.66
N HIS A 421 -9.30 6.37 -3.23
CA HIS A 421 -10.22 6.85 -4.25
C HIS A 421 -11.35 7.71 -3.68
N GLY A 422 -11.29 8.08 -2.39
CA GLY A 422 -12.17 9.09 -1.82
C GLY A 422 -11.87 10.43 -2.49
N TYR A 423 -12.53 10.69 -3.61
CA TYR A 423 -12.26 11.78 -4.55
C TYR A 423 -12.13 13.11 -3.79
N PRO A 424 -10.90 13.61 -3.54
CA PRO A 424 -10.77 14.91 -2.92
C PRO A 424 -11.34 15.94 -3.88
N THR A 425 -12.12 16.89 -3.36
CA THR A 425 -12.66 17.99 -4.16
C THR A 425 -11.50 18.66 -4.92
N PRO A 426 -11.57 18.75 -6.26
CA PRO A 426 -10.49 19.34 -7.03
C PRO A 426 -10.19 20.77 -6.58
N THR A 427 -8.90 21.11 -6.49
CA THR A 427 -8.43 22.49 -6.28
C THR A 427 -8.12 23.12 -7.64
N SER A 428 -8.04 24.45 -7.71
CA SER A 428 -7.71 25.16 -8.95
C SER A 428 -6.51 26.08 -8.82
N VAL A 429 -5.85 26.35 -9.95
CA VAL A 429 -4.77 27.33 -10.09
C VAL A 429 -4.90 28.01 -11.45
N THR A 430 -4.68 29.32 -11.50
CA THR A 430 -4.77 30.10 -12.72
C THR A 430 -3.38 30.57 -13.13
N THR A 431 -2.96 30.25 -14.35
CA THR A 431 -1.72 30.82 -14.91
C THR A 431 -1.88 32.32 -15.07
N PRO A 432 -0.85 33.13 -14.77
CA PRO A 432 -0.92 34.55 -15.00
C PRO A 432 -1.10 34.85 -16.51
N PRO A 433 -1.70 36.00 -16.85
CA PRO A 433 -1.70 36.46 -18.22
C PRO A 433 -0.26 36.69 -18.71
N ASN A 434 -0.05 36.55 -20.02
CA ASN A 434 1.23 36.94 -20.60
C ASN A 434 1.29 38.48 -20.61
N THR A 435 2.13 39.05 -19.75
CA THR A 435 2.24 40.52 -19.58
C THR A 435 3.21 41.16 -20.56
N GLY A 436 3.83 40.39 -21.47
CA GLY A 436 4.66 40.95 -22.53
C GLY A 436 3.82 41.64 -23.61
N THR A 437 4.35 42.71 -24.19
CA THR A 437 3.73 43.38 -25.34
C THR A 437 3.83 42.52 -26.60
N ALA A 438 2.75 42.47 -27.37
CA ALA A 438 2.72 41.86 -28.69
C ALA A 438 3.85 42.43 -29.60
N PRO A 439 4.31 41.67 -30.61
CA PRO A 439 5.26 42.20 -31.56
C PRO A 439 4.65 43.41 -32.29
N THR A 440 5.48 44.35 -32.71
CA THR A 440 5.09 45.38 -33.68
C THR A 440 5.92 45.22 -34.94
N ILE A 441 5.39 45.63 -36.08
CA ILE A 441 6.13 45.68 -37.34
C ILE A 441 6.22 47.17 -37.73
N SER A 442 7.44 47.71 -37.78
CA SER A 442 7.68 49.08 -38.23
C SER A 442 8.00 49.15 -39.72
N SER A 443 8.66 48.14 -40.27
CA SER A 443 9.02 48.07 -41.69
C SER A 443 9.20 46.64 -42.18
N VAL A 444 8.98 46.46 -43.48
CA VAL A 444 9.26 45.23 -44.21
C VAL A 444 9.99 45.63 -45.50
N THR A 445 11.24 45.21 -45.65
CA THR A 445 12.12 45.67 -46.73
C THR A 445 12.84 44.49 -47.39
N PRO A 446 12.83 44.36 -48.73
CA PRO A 446 12.15 45.23 -49.68
C PRO A 446 10.62 45.00 -49.72
N ASN A 447 9.86 46.03 -50.10
CA ASN A 447 8.44 45.93 -50.44
C ASN A 447 8.17 46.83 -51.67
N PRO A 448 7.93 46.26 -52.87
CA PRO A 448 7.72 44.84 -53.17
C PRO A 448 8.99 43.98 -53.05
N ALA A 449 8.82 42.68 -52.77
CA ALA A 449 9.89 41.68 -52.75
C ALA A 449 9.69 40.63 -53.85
N THR A 450 10.75 39.96 -54.30
CA THR A 450 10.67 38.80 -55.21
C THR A 450 10.86 37.50 -54.44
N LEU A 451 10.34 36.38 -54.95
CA LEU A 451 10.64 35.05 -54.40
C LEU A 451 12.15 34.82 -54.30
N GLY A 452 12.62 34.28 -53.16
CA GLY A 452 14.03 34.06 -52.87
C GLY A 452 14.81 35.29 -52.39
N ALA A 453 14.27 36.51 -52.50
CA ALA A 453 14.94 37.70 -52.00
C ALA A 453 15.03 37.69 -50.47
N VAL A 454 16.13 38.22 -49.92
CA VAL A 454 16.28 38.42 -48.48
C VAL A 454 15.37 39.57 -48.04
N LEU A 455 14.49 39.26 -47.10
CA LEU A 455 13.54 40.16 -46.47
C LEU A 455 14.03 40.49 -45.05
N THR A 456 13.98 41.77 -44.71
CA THR A 456 14.20 42.29 -43.35
C THR A 456 12.88 42.83 -42.82
N ILE A 457 12.49 42.38 -41.62
CA ILE A 457 11.34 42.88 -40.88
C ILE A 457 11.86 43.57 -39.62
N ASP A 458 11.67 44.88 -39.52
CA ASP A 458 12.01 45.64 -38.30
C ASP A 458 10.75 45.87 -37.46
N GLY A 459 10.95 45.97 -36.14
CA GLY A 459 9.86 46.12 -35.21
C GLY A 459 10.31 46.12 -33.75
N THR A 460 9.40 45.74 -32.86
CA THR A 460 9.71 45.52 -31.44
C THR A 460 9.15 44.20 -30.96
N ASN A 461 9.71 43.66 -29.88
CA ASN A 461 9.34 42.40 -29.25
C ASN A 461 9.40 41.20 -30.21
N LEU A 462 10.40 41.14 -31.10
CA LEU A 462 10.51 40.11 -32.14
C LEU A 462 11.26 38.83 -31.72
N THR A 463 11.76 38.75 -30.48
CA THR A 463 12.49 37.56 -29.99
C THR A 463 11.58 36.33 -29.93
N GLY A 464 12.04 35.19 -30.46
CA GLY A 464 11.26 33.95 -30.52
C GLY A 464 10.07 33.97 -31.49
N ALA A 465 9.95 35.00 -32.32
CA ALA A 465 8.93 35.11 -33.35
C ALA A 465 9.02 34.00 -34.41
N THR A 466 7.86 33.65 -34.94
CA THR A 466 7.66 32.92 -36.20
C THR A 466 7.03 33.85 -37.23
N VAL A 467 7.26 33.61 -38.53
CA VAL A 467 6.72 34.45 -39.60
C VAL A 467 6.05 33.61 -40.67
N SER A 468 4.91 34.08 -41.16
CA SER A 468 4.28 33.58 -42.38
C SER A 468 3.98 34.73 -43.34
N ILE A 469 4.00 34.44 -44.65
CA ILE A 469 3.62 35.38 -45.72
C ILE A 469 2.57 34.68 -46.58
N GLY A 470 1.36 35.26 -46.68
CA GLY A 470 0.27 34.62 -47.44
C GLY A 470 -0.09 33.23 -46.92
N GLY A 471 0.09 32.99 -45.61
CA GLY A 471 -0.10 31.68 -44.98
C GLY A 471 1.07 30.70 -45.13
N GLN A 472 2.10 31.03 -45.91
CA GLN A 472 3.30 30.20 -46.05
C GLN A 472 4.33 30.54 -44.98
N ALA A 473 4.69 29.54 -44.16
CA ALA A 473 5.74 29.67 -43.16
C ALA A 473 7.09 29.97 -43.81
N GLN A 474 7.89 30.78 -43.13
CA GLN A 474 9.18 31.25 -43.61
C GLN A 474 10.30 30.84 -42.64
N SER A 475 11.48 30.59 -43.18
CA SER A 475 12.65 30.20 -42.37
C SER A 475 13.48 31.41 -42.00
N ILE A 476 13.46 31.81 -40.73
CA ILE A 476 14.24 32.94 -40.20
C ILE A 476 15.72 32.56 -40.16
N THR A 477 16.58 33.36 -40.80
CA THR A 477 18.04 33.17 -40.83
C THR A 477 18.77 34.03 -39.80
N SER A 478 18.18 35.14 -39.36
CA SER A 478 18.68 35.96 -38.25
C SER A 478 17.54 36.61 -37.47
N GLN A 479 17.70 36.73 -36.15
CA GLN A 479 16.67 37.23 -35.25
C GLN A 479 17.26 38.01 -34.08
N SER A 480 16.63 39.14 -33.76
CA SER A 480 16.84 39.93 -32.55
C SER A 480 15.50 40.41 -31.98
N ALA A 481 15.53 41.18 -30.89
CA ALA A 481 14.31 41.78 -30.33
C ALA A 481 13.66 42.84 -31.25
N THR A 482 14.39 43.34 -32.26
CA THR A 482 13.95 44.43 -33.13
C THR A 482 14.04 44.14 -34.63
N GLN A 483 14.60 42.99 -35.02
CA GLN A 483 14.78 42.65 -36.44
C GLN A 483 14.70 41.14 -36.70
N LEU A 484 14.05 40.77 -37.81
CA LEU A 484 14.05 39.42 -38.39
C LEU A 484 14.60 39.50 -39.81
N ILE A 485 15.42 38.52 -40.21
CA ILE A 485 15.96 38.39 -41.57
C ILE A 485 15.66 36.99 -42.07
N MET A 486 15.19 36.89 -43.32
CA MET A 486 14.82 35.62 -43.95
C MET A 486 14.74 35.73 -45.48
N PRO A 487 15.04 34.67 -46.25
CA PRO A 487 14.64 34.62 -47.65
C PRO A 487 13.12 34.44 -47.77
N VAL A 488 12.49 35.06 -48.78
CA VAL A 488 11.10 34.76 -49.14
C VAL A 488 11.01 33.36 -49.72
N HIS A 489 10.26 32.48 -49.05
CA HIS A 489 10.09 31.09 -49.44
C HIS A 489 9.53 30.96 -50.86
N ALA A 490 10.06 30.04 -51.67
CA ALA A 490 9.70 29.88 -53.09
C ALA A 490 8.22 29.52 -53.32
N ALA A 491 7.56 28.90 -52.34
CA ALA A 491 6.13 28.57 -52.39
C ALA A 491 5.20 29.73 -51.95
N THR A 492 5.75 30.90 -51.58
CA THR A 492 4.94 32.06 -51.16
C THR A 492 4.07 32.53 -52.33
N PRO A 493 2.75 32.76 -52.14
CA PRO A 493 1.89 33.23 -53.22
C PRO A 493 2.33 34.63 -53.72
N THR A 494 2.25 34.87 -55.02
CA THR A 494 2.56 36.18 -55.63
C THR A 494 1.38 37.16 -55.50
N GLY A 495 1.63 38.45 -55.73
CA GLY A 495 0.64 39.53 -55.55
C GLY A 495 0.65 40.13 -54.14
N ALA A 496 -0.43 40.80 -53.77
CA ALA A 496 -0.58 41.39 -52.43
C ALA A 496 -0.77 40.29 -51.38
N GLN A 497 0.14 40.22 -50.42
CA GLN A 497 0.18 39.25 -49.34
C GLN A 497 0.21 39.93 -47.97
N THR A 498 -0.15 39.17 -46.93
CA THR A 498 0.00 39.60 -45.54
C THR A 498 1.20 38.91 -44.92
N VAL A 499 2.10 39.70 -44.34
CA VAL A 499 3.14 39.25 -43.41
C VAL A 499 2.50 39.13 -42.04
N VAL A 500 2.60 37.96 -41.40
CA VAL A 500 2.16 37.75 -40.01
C VAL A 500 3.36 37.32 -39.19
N VAL A 501 3.71 38.13 -38.18
CA VAL A 501 4.75 37.84 -37.20
C VAL A 501 4.07 37.44 -35.89
N THR A 502 4.38 36.26 -35.36
CA THR A 502 3.75 35.73 -34.14
C THR A 502 4.81 35.38 -33.11
N THR A 503 4.63 35.89 -31.89
CA THR A 503 5.43 35.51 -30.71
C THR A 503 4.51 34.91 -29.64
N ALA A 504 5.08 34.50 -28.50
CA ALA A 504 4.29 34.07 -27.35
C ALA A 504 3.35 35.17 -26.82
N GLN A 505 3.63 36.45 -27.12
CA GLN A 505 2.90 37.63 -26.64
C GLN A 505 1.79 38.09 -27.60
N GLY A 506 1.64 37.48 -28.77
CA GLY A 506 0.62 37.82 -29.76
C GLY A 506 1.17 37.91 -31.18
N SER A 507 0.39 38.50 -32.09
CA SER A 507 0.77 38.65 -33.49
C SER A 507 0.64 40.09 -33.97
N ALA A 508 1.49 40.48 -34.92
CA ALA A 508 1.35 41.68 -35.73
C ALA A 508 1.35 41.32 -37.21
N ASN A 509 0.71 42.16 -38.02
CA ASN A 509 0.65 41.95 -39.45
C ASN A 509 0.84 43.24 -40.23
N THR A 510 1.29 43.10 -41.47
CA THR A 510 1.40 44.20 -42.43
C THR A 510 1.33 43.66 -43.86
N GLY A 511 1.09 44.53 -44.84
CA GLY A 511 1.02 44.17 -46.26
C GLY A 511 2.38 44.13 -46.94
N ILE A 512 2.58 43.18 -47.85
CA ILE A 512 3.72 43.12 -48.76
C ILE A 512 3.26 42.70 -50.16
N THR A 513 3.88 43.22 -51.22
CA THR A 513 3.66 42.70 -52.58
C THR A 513 4.79 41.75 -52.96
N ILE A 514 4.45 40.51 -53.31
CA ILE A 514 5.39 39.48 -53.77
C ILE A 514 5.35 39.37 -55.29
N ASN A 515 6.46 39.68 -55.94
CA ASN A 515 6.64 39.58 -57.37
C ASN A 515 7.16 38.20 -57.77
N ALA A 516 6.74 37.72 -58.94
CA ALA A 516 7.36 36.57 -59.58
C ALA A 516 8.84 36.88 -59.92
N PRO A 517 9.73 35.88 -59.96
CA PRO A 517 11.10 36.08 -60.43
C PRO A 517 11.08 36.66 -61.85
N SER A 518 11.96 37.62 -62.13
CA SER A 518 12.15 38.11 -63.51
C SER A 518 12.58 36.94 -64.41
N ALA A 519 11.92 36.76 -65.55
CA ALA A 519 12.26 35.74 -66.53
C ALA A 519 13.72 35.91 -66.99
N GLY A 520 14.64 35.07 -66.48
CA GLY A 520 16.04 35.09 -66.92
C GLY A 520 17.12 34.57 -65.97
N VAL A 521 16.83 34.21 -64.71
CA VAL A 521 17.87 33.68 -63.79
C VAL A 521 17.38 32.36 -63.16
N PRO A 522 18.10 31.23 -63.32
CA PRO A 522 17.75 29.97 -62.67
C PRO A 522 17.91 30.09 -61.15
N LEU A 523 16.97 29.52 -60.39
CA LEU A 523 17.09 29.34 -58.94
C LEU A 523 18.19 28.28 -58.68
N ILE A 524 19.16 28.61 -57.83
CA ILE A 524 20.20 27.69 -57.33
C ILE A 524 19.80 27.19 -55.96
#